data_AF-A0A0K2UH31-F1
#
_entry.id   AF-A0A0K2UH31-F1
#
_cell.length_a   1.000
_cell.length_b   1.000
_cell.length_c   1.000
_cell.angle_alpha   90.00
_cell.angle_beta   90.00
_cell.angle_gamma   90.00
#
_symmetry.space_group_name_H-M   'P 1'
#
loop_
_entity.id
_entity.type
_entity.pdbx_description
1 polymer ?
#
loop_
_entity_poly.entity_id
_entity_poly.type
_entity_poly.pdbx_seq_one_letter_code
_entity_poly.pdbx_strand_id
1 'polypeptide(L)'
;DGWTTDDLQYIWKPSEPVQIVKDLHLPRFTLEKYISDYCNIKTNTGEYSCLTVDLTFKREFSYYLLTIYVPCCMLVIVSWVSFWLDPNAVPARVSLGVTTLLTMSTQTASISNSLPPVAYTKSIDVWTGVCVTFVFSALLEYALVNYASRSDAQRLAKKKHKKQWEIEHCTFESNEHLDEHIGPGMGMGHPNSAGSATNNGGGSFAMKPLLRRSTGGSMSGIVGAGSHNGSEPNSMISKLHQCEIHMRPHRRQNFLQAWLNKFPSRAKKIDVISRVIFPAIFAIFNMSYWSYYLLQEAQSEARM
;
A
#
# COMPACT_ATOMS: atom_id res chain seq x y z
N ASP A 1 -28.03 22.18 -62.00
CA ASP A 1 -27.70 20.81 -62.43
C ASP A 1 -26.19 20.61 -62.46
N GLY A 2 -25.73 19.41 -62.09
CA GLY A 2 -24.32 19.02 -62.16
C GLY A 2 -24.07 18.17 -63.41
N TRP A 3 -22.84 18.21 -63.92
CA TRP A 3 -22.41 17.46 -65.11
C TRP A 3 -22.12 16.00 -64.76
N THR A 4 -22.74 15.08 -65.50
CA THR A 4 -22.52 13.64 -65.30
C THR A 4 -21.20 13.19 -65.94
N THR A 5 -20.81 11.94 -65.74
CA THR A 5 -19.58 11.38 -66.33
C THR A 5 -19.62 11.37 -67.85
N ASP A 6 -20.82 11.34 -68.46
CA ASP A 6 -21.01 11.44 -69.91
C ASP A 6 -20.72 12.85 -70.43
N ASP A 7 -20.90 13.88 -69.59
CA ASP A 7 -20.67 15.27 -69.94
C ASP A 7 -19.23 15.73 -69.61
N LEU A 8 -18.67 15.23 -68.50
CA LEU A 8 -17.39 15.68 -67.96
C LEU A 8 -16.67 14.56 -67.19
N GLN A 9 -15.42 14.30 -67.57
CA GLN A 9 -14.53 13.34 -66.90
C GLN A 9 -13.27 14.04 -66.37
N TYR A 10 -12.97 13.83 -65.09
CA TYR A 10 -11.74 14.35 -64.47
C TYR A 10 -10.62 13.32 -64.56
N ILE A 11 -9.41 13.75 -64.90
CA ILE A 11 -8.23 12.89 -64.99
C ILE A 11 -7.05 13.61 -64.35
N TRP A 12 -6.27 12.88 -63.54
CA TRP A 12 -5.02 13.38 -62.98
C TRP A 12 -4.00 13.68 -64.07
N LYS A 13 -3.18 14.73 -63.86
CA LYS A 13 -2.02 14.95 -64.73
C LYS A 13 -1.06 13.77 -64.60
N PRO A 14 -0.50 13.25 -65.72
CA PRO A 14 0.40 12.10 -65.69
C PRO A 14 1.72 12.39 -64.96
N SER A 15 2.16 13.65 -64.96
CA SER A 15 3.32 14.12 -64.21
C SER A 15 2.87 14.98 -63.03
N GLU A 16 3.36 14.68 -61.83
CA GLU A 16 3.09 15.45 -60.60
C GLU A 16 1.60 15.76 -60.39
N PRO A 17 0.74 14.73 -60.23
CA PRO A 17 -0.70 14.92 -60.07
C PRO A 17 -1.06 15.77 -58.84
N VAL A 18 -0.24 15.69 -57.79
CA VAL A 18 -0.39 16.45 -56.55
C VAL A 18 0.89 17.23 -56.27
N GLN A 19 0.78 18.56 -56.18
CA GLN A 19 1.89 19.44 -55.83
C GLN A 19 1.86 19.70 -54.32
N ILE A 20 2.80 19.10 -53.59
CA ILE A 20 2.94 19.29 -52.14
C ILE A 20 4.20 20.14 -51.87
N VAL A 21 4.09 21.05 -50.92
CA VAL A 21 5.22 21.87 -50.47
C VAL A 21 6.30 20.94 -49.90
N LYS A 22 7.52 21.04 -50.42
CA LYS A 22 8.66 20.19 -50.05
C LYS A 22 8.98 20.22 -48.55
N ASP A 23 8.69 21.35 -47.90
CA ASP A 23 8.91 21.60 -46.47
C ASP A 23 7.60 21.76 -45.69
N LEU A 24 6.63 20.87 -45.90
CA LEU A 24 5.38 20.89 -45.14
C LEU A 24 5.60 20.38 -43.70
N HIS A 25 5.98 21.28 -42.79
CA HIS A 25 6.15 20.96 -41.37
C HIS A 25 4.88 21.28 -40.58
N LEU A 26 4.10 20.25 -40.20
CA LEU A 26 2.94 20.42 -39.32
C LEU A 26 3.38 20.25 -37.85
N PRO A 27 2.90 21.05 -36.89
CA PRO A 27 3.38 21.02 -35.51
C PRO A 27 3.19 19.70 -34.74
N ARG A 28 2.33 18.79 -35.23
CA ARG A 28 1.97 17.53 -34.54
C ARG A 28 1.94 16.32 -35.47
N PHE A 29 2.16 16.53 -36.76
CA PHE A 29 2.02 15.51 -37.79
C PHE A 29 3.10 15.67 -38.84
N THR A 30 3.48 14.57 -39.46
CA THR A 30 4.34 14.54 -40.64
C THR A 30 3.57 13.86 -41.75
N LEU A 31 3.62 14.42 -42.96
CA LEU A 31 3.05 13.77 -44.12
C LEU A 31 4.00 12.62 -44.52
N GLU A 32 3.52 11.39 -44.41
CA GLU A 32 4.31 10.19 -44.69
C GLU A 32 4.24 9.81 -46.17
N LYS A 33 3.03 9.79 -46.73
CA LYS A 33 2.79 9.49 -48.15
C LYS A 33 1.50 10.12 -48.67
N TYR A 34 1.42 10.25 -49.99
CA TYR A 34 0.20 10.64 -50.71
C TYR A 34 -0.05 9.69 -51.89
N ILE A 35 -1.30 9.35 -52.14
CA ILE A 35 -1.73 8.51 -53.27
C ILE A 35 -2.84 9.26 -54.00
N SER A 36 -2.72 9.43 -55.32
CA SER A 36 -3.76 10.01 -56.17
C SER A 36 -4.51 8.90 -56.89
N ASP A 37 -5.84 8.89 -56.80
CA ASP A 37 -6.68 7.89 -57.44
C ASP A 37 -7.90 8.53 -58.13
N TYR A 38 -8.53 7.79 -59.03
CA TYR A 38 -9.75 8.17 -59.75
C TYR A 38 -10.95 7.40 -59.18
N CYS A 39 -12.09 8.06 -59.08
CA CYS A 39 -13.31 7.45 -58.60
C CYS A 39 -14.53 7.89 -59.43
N ASN A 40 -15.57 7.06 -59.42
CA ASN A 40 -16.90 7.45 -59.89
C ASN A 40 -17.91 7.25 -58.77
N ILE A 41 -18.70 8.29 -58.49
CA ILE A 41 -19.73 8.25 -57.45
C ILE A 41 -21.09 8.18 -58.14
N LYS A 42 -21.81 7.09 -57.87
CA LYS A 42 -23.21 6.92 -58.29
C LYS A 42 -24.13 7.55 -57.25
N THR A 43 -24.99 8.45 -57.69
CA THR A 43 -26.04 9.09 -56.88
C THR A 43 -27.41 8.88 -57.52
N ASN A 44 -28.47 9.31 -56.84
CA ASN A 44 -29.84 9.18 -57.36
C ASN A 44 -30.10 9.94 -58.67
N THR A 45 -29.26 10.92 -59.02
CA THR A 45 -29.42 11.75 -60.22
C THR A 45 -28.48 11.38 -61.37
N GLY A 46 -27.52 10.46 -61.15
CA GLY A 46 -26.55 10.05 -62.16
C GLY A 46 -25.20 9.61 -61.57
N GLU A 47 -24.27 9.23 -62.46
CA GLU A 47 -22.89 8.89 -62.14
C GLU A 47 -21.97 10.09 -62.39
N TYR A 48 -21.19 10.46 -61.39
CA TYR A 48 -20.32 11.64 -61.41
C TYR A 48 -18.86 11.24 -61.25
N SER A 49 -18.00 11.77 -62.13
CA SER A 49 -16.56 11.57 -62.07
C SER A 49 -15.93 12.33 -60.88
N CYS A 50 -14.99 11.70 -60.18
CA CYS A 50 -14.26 12.29 -59.06
C CYS A 50 -12.77 11.91 -59.05
N LEU A 51 -11.98 12.75 -58.39
CA LEU A 51 -10.57 12.52 -58.12
C LEU A 51 -10.36 12.47 -56.60
N THR A 52 -9.62 11.48 -56.12
CA THR A 52 -9.30 11.30 -54.70
C THR A 52 -7.82 11.44 -54.47
N VAL A 53 -7.47 12.01 -53.31
CA VAL A 53 -6.09 12.04 -52.82
C VAL A 53 -6.08 11.55 -51.39
N ASP A 54 -5.39 10.45 -51.15
CA ASP A 54 -5.20 9.88 -49.82
C ASP A 54 -3.89 10.39 -49.23
N LEU A 55 -3.99 11.25 -48.22
CA LEU A 55 -2.85 11.80 -47.49
C LEU A 55 -2.69 11.03 -46.17
N THR A 56 -1.60 10.28 -46.04
CA THR A 56 -1.28 9.56 -44.81
C THR A 56 -0.43 10.44 -43.90
N PHE A 57 -0.97 10.82 -42.75
CA PHE A 57 -0.28 11.61 -41.74
C PHE A 57 0.16 10.73 -40.56
N LYS A 58 1.45 10.77 -40.22
CA LYS A 58 2.02 10.17 -39.01
C LYS A 58 2.07 11.20 -37.90
N ARG A 59 1.78 10.81 -36.65
CA ARG A 59 1.82 11.72 -35.50
C ARG A 59 3.21 11.77 -34.91
N GLU A 60 3.73 12.97 -34.67
CA GLU A 60 4.98 13.18 -33.93
C GLU A 60 4.73 12.95 -32.43
N PHE A 61 5.32 11.90 -31.86
CA PHE A 61 5.01 11.44 -30.50
C PHE A 61 6.00 11.94 -29.43
N SER A 62 7.21 12.34 -29.82
CA SER A 62 8.32 12.70 -28.92
C SER A 62 7.96 13.77 -27.88
N TYR A 63 7.18 14.79 -28.26
CA TYR A 63 6.73 15.84 -27.34
C TYR A 63 5.84 15.28 -26.22
N TYR A 64 4.93 14.36 -26.55
CA TYR A 64 4.03 13.74 -25.59
C TYR A 64 4.79 12.87 -24.58
N LEU A 65 5.89 12.24 -24.99
CA LEU A 65 6.74 11.47 -24.09
C LEU A 65 7.31 12.31 -22.95
N LEU A 66 7.90 13.45 -23.29
CA LEU A 66 8.55 14.32 -22.31
C LEU A 66 7.56 15.05 -21.41
N THR A 67 6.40 15.45 -21.95
CA THR A 67 5.44 16.30 -21.23
C THR A 67 4.34 15.53 -20.51
N ILE A 68 4.08 14.28 -20.89
CA ILE A 68 3.04 13.45 -20.29
C ILE A 68 3.64 12.21 -19.62
N TYR A 69 4.39 11.39 -20.36
CA TYR A 69 4.85 10.10 -19.85
C TYR A 69 5.90 10.25 -18.74
N VAL A 70 6.91 11.10 -18.95
CA VAL A 70 7.95 11.36 -17.95
C VAL A 70 7.37 11.85 -16.61
N PRO A 71 6.51 12.90 -16.56
CA PRO A 71 5.91 13.31 -15.28
C PRO A 71 5.02 12.24 -14.64
N CYS A 72 4.26 11.47 -15.42
CA CYS A 72 3.50 10.34 -14.88
C CYS A 72 4.41 9.28 -14.24
N CYS A 73 5.53 8.93 -14.88
CA CYS A 73 6.53 8.02 -14.32
C CYS A 73 7.11 8.57 -13.02
N MET A 74 7.45 9.85 -12.96
CA MET A 74 7.97 10.49 -11.75
C MET A 74 6.95 10.45 -10.60
N LEU A 75 5.67 10.68 -10.89
CA LEU A 75 4.60 10.55 -9.89
C LEU A 75 4.43 9.11 -9.39
N VAL A 76 4.53 8.12 -10.27
CA VAL A 76 4.51 6.70 -9.85
C VAL A 76 5.72 6.38 -8.97
N ILE A 77 6.92 6.86 -9.33
CA ILE A 77 8.13 6.70 -8.52
C ILE A 77 7.95 7.30 -7.13
N VAL A 78 7.46 8.55 -7.04
CA VAL A 78 7.18 9.21 -5.76
C VAL A 78 6.22 8.39 -4.90
N SER A 79 5.20 7.77 -5.50
CA SER A 79 4.23 6.98 -4.76
C SER A 79 4.84 5.81 -3.99
N TRP A 80 5.80 5.07 -4.57
CA TRP A 80 6.42 3.91 -3.91
C TRP A 80 7.76 4.22 -3.23
N VAL A 81 8.46 5.30 -3.61
CA VAL A 81 9.60 5.81 -2.83
C VAL A 81 9.13 6.30 -1.46
N SER A 82 7.87 6.73 -1.33
CA SER A 82 7.27 7.06 -0.02
C SER A 82 7.32 5.89 0.99
N PHE A 83 7.50 4.64 0.57
CA PHE A 83 7.70 3.48 1.44
C PHE A 83 9.09 3.41 2.08
N TRP A 84 10.07 4.09 1.50
CA TRP A 84 11.43 4.19 2.04
C TRP A 84 11.57 5.23 3.15
N LEU A 85 10.62 6.15 3.27
CA LEU A 85 10.58 7.08 4.41
C LEU A 85 10.43 6.33 5.74
N ASP A 86 10.71 7.01 6.85
CA ASP A 86 10.58 6.44 8.21
C ASP A 86 9.12 6.33 8.68
N PRO A 87 8.66 5.16 9.16
CA PRO A 87 7.25 4.88 9.46
C PRO A 87 6.65 5.72 10.59
N ASN A 88 7.49 6.51 11.28
CA ASN A 88 7.04 7.40 12.35
C ASN A 88 6.39 8.70 11.82
N ALA A 89 6.63 9.08 10.55
CA ALA A 89 6.05 10.25 9.90
C ALA A 89 4.81 9.90 9.05
N VAL A 90 3.86 9.17 9.66
CA VAL A 90 2.57 8.75 9.08
C VAL A 90 1.84 9.89 8.32
N PRO A 91 1.64 11.09 8.91
CA PRO A 91 0.85 12.15 8.27
C PRO A 91 1.48 12.68 6.98
N ALA A 92 2.81 12.80 6.94
CA ALA A 92 3.54 13.30 5.78
C ALA A 92 3.35 12.38 4.57
N ARG A 93 3.37 11.07 4.79
CA ARG A 93 3.32 10.07 3.71
C ARG A 93 1.93 9.94 3.11
N VAL A 94 0.89 10.02 3.95
CA VAL A 94 -0.51 10.10 3.48
C VAL A 94 -0.72 11.35 2.64
N SER A 95 -0.24 12.50 3.13
CA SER A 95 -0.37 13.77 2.41
C SER A 95 0.34 13.71 1.04
N LEU A 96 1.56 13.16 0.99
CA LEU A 96 2.29 12.96 -0.26
C LEU A 96 1.55 12.00 -1.22
N GLY A 97 1.00 10.89 -0.74
CA GLY A 97 0.27 9.94 -1.57
C GLY A 97 -1.06 10.49 -2.12
N VAL A 98 -1.84 11.17 -1.28
CA VAL A 98 -3.11 11.81 -1.70
C VAL A 98 -2.85 12.95 -2.68
N THR A 99 -1.82 13.75 -2.44
CA THR A 99 -1.41 14.81 -3.38
C THR A 99 -1.00 14.21 -4.72
N THR A 100 -0.21 13.13 -4.71
CA THR A 100 0.19 12.43 -5.94
C THR A 100 -1.01 11.90 -6.72
N LEU A 101 -2.02 11.34 -6.03
CA LEU A 101 -3.26 10.88 -6.66
C LEU A 101 -4.05 12.04 -7.30
N LEU A 102 -4.17 13.15 -6.58
CA LEU A 102 -4.83 14.36 -7.08
C LEU A 102 -4.09 14.94 -8.30
N THR A 103 -2.76 15.06 -8.22
CA THR A 103 -1.92 15.54 -9.33
C THR A 103 -2.07 14.64 -10.55
N MET A 104 -2.03 13.32 -10.38
CA MET A 104 -2.22 12.37 -11.48
C MET A 104 -3.63 12.47 -12.09
N SER A 105 -4.67 12.58 -11.26
CA SER A 105 -6.05 12.76 -11.74
C SER A 105 -6.23 14.07 -12.50
N THR A 106 -5.61 15.15 -12.01
CA THR A 106 -5.63 16.47 -12.67
C THR A 106 -4.91 16.42 -14.01
N GLN A 107 -3.75 15.77 -14.06
CA GLN A 107 -3.00 15.59 -15.30
C GLN A 107 -3.79 14.76 -16.32
N THR A 108 -4.46 13.69 -15.87
CA THR A 108 -5.32 12.86 -16.73
C THR A 108 -6.46 13.68 -17.33
N ALA A 109 -7.11 14.53 -16.52
CA ALA A 109 -8.15 15.44 -17.00
C ALA A 109 -7.61 16.51 -17.97
N SER A 110 -6.40 17.03 -17.72
CA SER A 110 -5.73 17.97 -18.64
C SER A 110 -5.49 17.35 -20.01
N ILE A 111 -5.05 16.08 -20.04
CA ILE A 111 -4.84 15.31 -21.27
C ILE A 111 -6.17 15.08 -22.00
N SER A 112 -7.23 14.67 -21.28
CA SER A 112 -8.53 14.42 -21.90
C SER A 112 -9.17 15.69 -22.45
N ASN A 113 -8.98 16.84 -21.81
CA ASN A 113 -9.49 18.13 -22.29
C ASN A 113 -8.71 18.67 -23.49
N SER A 114 -7.43 18.29 -23.63
CA SER A 114 -6.58 18.72 -24.76
C SER A 114 -6.80 17.88 -26.02
N LEU A 115 -7.62 16.81 -25.94
CA LEU A 115 -7.88 15.88 -27.02
C LEU A 115 -9.39 15.83 -27.30
N PRO A 116 -9.83 15.72 -28.57
CA PRO A 116 -11.24 15.55 -28.86
C PRO A 116 -11.77 14.26 -28.19
N PRO A 117 -12.99 14.30 -27.61
CA PRO A 117 -13.59 13.13 -27.00
C PRO A 117 -13.89 12.10 -28.09
N VAL A 118 -13.55 10.85 -27.82
CA VAL A 118 -13.87 9.71 -28.69
C VAL A 118 -14.43 8.59 -27.82
N ALA A 119 -15.28 7.74 -28.38
CA ALA A 119 -15.95 6.68 -27.62
C ALA A 119 -15.10 5.41 -27.41
N TYR A 120 -13.94 5.30 -28.06
CA TYR A 120 -13.03 4.16 -27.93
C TYR A 120 -11.89 4.43 -26.94
N THR A 121 -11.34 3.37 -26.37
CA THR A 121 -10.18 3.46 -25.47
C THR A 121 -8.93 3.84 -26.24
N LYS A 122 -8.30 4.97 -25.86
CA LYS A 122 -7.01 5.39 -26.43
C LYS A 122 -5.86 4.74 -25.65
N SER A 123 -4.70 4.58 -26.28
CA SER A 123 -3.49 4.08 -25.61
C SER A 123 -3.04 4.96 -24.43
N ILE A 124 -3.35 6.25 -24.48
CA ILE A 124 -3.07 7.19 -23.39
C ILE A 124 -4.01 7.00 -22.18
N ASP A 125 -5.25 6.57 -22.41
CA ASP A 125 -6.22 6.31 -21.34
C ASP A 125 -5.81 5.06 -20.56
N VAL A 126 -5.29 4.04 -21.24
CA VAL A 126 -4.72 2.84 -20.61
C VAL A 126 -3.49 3.21 -19.77
N TRP A 127 -2.58 4.02 -20.32
CA TRP A 127 -1.38 4.44 -19.60
C TRP A 127 -1.69 5.22 -18.32
N THR A 128 -2.50 6.27 -18.43
CA THR A 128 -2.88 7.12 -17.30
C THR A 128 -3.74 6.35 -16.29
N GLY A 129 -4.65 5.48 -16.74
CA GLY A 129 -5.43 4.59 -15.88
C GLY A 129 -4.56 3.66 -15.05
N VAL A 130 -3.57 2.99 -15.67
CA VAL A 130 -2.64 2.13 -14.94
C VAL A 130 -1.82 2.94 -13.92
N CYS A 131 -1.29 4.11 -14.31
CA CYS A 131 -0.55 4.97 -13.39
C CYS A 131 -1.38 5.38 -12.17
N VAL A 132 -2.66 5.75 -12.36
CA VAL A 132 -3.59 6.06 -11.26
C VAL A 132 -3.81 4.85 -10.35
N THR A 133 -4.01 3.65 -10.92
CA THR A 133 -4.20 2.43 -10.11
C THR A 133 -2.97 2.08 -9.27
N PHE A 134 -1.76 2.36 -9.77
CA PHE A 134 -0.52 2.18 -8.99
C PHE A 134 -0.47 3.12 -7.79
N VAL A 135 -0.74 4.42 -8.00
CA VAL A 135 -0.75 5.40 -6.91
C VAL A 135 -1.83 5.07 -5.89
N PHE A 136 -3.02 4.66 -6.34
CA PHE A 136 -4.10 4.21 -5.46
C PHE A 136 -3.71 2.96 -4.67
N SER A 137 -3.06 1.99 -5.31
CA SER A 137 -2.57 0.77 -4.65
C SER A 137 -1.54 1.10 -3.57
N ALA A 138 -0.69 2.11 -3.78
CA ALA A 138 0.26 2.56 -2.78
C ALA A 138 -0.42 3.18 -1.54
N LEU A 139 -1.50 3.94 -1.76
CA LEU A 139 -2.33 4.46 -0.66
C LEU A 139 -3.07 3.34 0.09
N LEU A 140 -3.56 2.33 -0.62
CA LEU A 140 -4.25 1.19 -0.02
C LEU A 140 -3.29 0.35 0.83
N GLU A 141 -2.09 0.07 0.32
CA GLU A 141 -1.04 -0.61 1.09
C GLU A 141 -0.76 0.14 2.39
N TYR A 142 -0.61 1.46 2.30
CA TYR A 142 -0.38 2.29 3.47
C TYR A 142 -1.52 2.20 4.49
N ALA A 143 -2.78 2.25 4.03
CA ALA A 143 -3.95 2.09 4.90
C ALA A 143 -3.93 0.72 5.61
N LEU A 144 -3.55 -0.34 4.89
CA LEU A 144 -3.40 -1.68 5.44
C LEU A 144 -2.24 -1.77 6.44
N VAL A 145 -1.08 -1.17 6.16
CA VAL A 145 0.08 -1.12 7.07
C VAL A 145 -0.27 -0.35 8.34
N ASN A 146 -0.90 0.82 8.23
CA ASN A 146 -1.30 1.62 9.37
C ASN A 146 -2.35 0.89 10.23
N TYR A 147 -3.32 0.22 9.59
CA TYR A 147 -4.28 -0.63 10.29
C TYR A 147 -3.58 -1.80 11.00
N ALA A 148 -2.68 -2.50 10.31
CA ALA A 148 -1.91 -3.62 10.87
C ALA A 148 -1.03 -3.17 12.04
N SER A 149 -0.32 -2.04 11.90
CA SER A 149 0.53 -1.43 12.93
C SER A 149 -0.27 -1.09 14.19
N ARG A 150 -1.42 -0.42 14.04
CA ARG A 150 -2.33 -0.13 15.17
C ARG A 150 -2.87 -1.40 15.81
N SER A 151 -3.26 -2.39 15.02
CA SER A 151 -3.76 -3.67 15.53
C SER A 151 -2.69 -4.44 16.32
N ASP A 152 -1.43 -4.44 15.85
CA ASP A 152 -0.32 -5.09 16.52
C ASP A 152 0.03 -4.35 17.83
N ALA A 153 0.02 -3.01 17.84
CA ALA A 153 0.23 -2.19 19.03
C ALA A 153 -0.83 -2.47 20.12
N GLN A 154 -2.11 -2.57 19.74
CA GLN A 154 -3.19 -2.92 20.67
C GLN A 154 -3.05 -4.34 21.23
N ARG A 155 -2.64 -5.31 20.40
CA ARG A 155 -2.39 -6.69 20.86
C ARG A 155 -1.22 -6.76 21.84
N LEU A 156 -0.16 -6.00 21.58
CA LEU A 156 0.99 -5.89 22.48
C LEU A 156 0.59 -5.22 23.82
N ALA A 157 -0.23 -4.17 23.79
CA ALA A 157 -0.74 -3.51 24.98
C ALA A 157 -1.59 -4.46 25.85
N LYS A 158 -2.53 -5.20 25.24
CA LYS A 158 -3.34 -6.22 25.95
C LYS A 158 -2.48 -7.33 26.57
N LYS A 159 -1.45 -7.81 25.86
CA LYS A 159 -0.52 -8.82 26.39
C LYS A 159 0.32 -8.29 27.55
N LYS A 160 0.79 -7.04 27.47
CA LYS A 160 1.52 -6.40 28.58
C LYS A 160 0.63 -6.24 29.82
N HIS A 161 -0.60 -5.76 29.64
CA HIS A 161 -1.56 -5.64 30.74
C HIS A 161 -1.87 -7.00 31.38
N LYS A 162 -2.08 -8.05 30.57
CA LYS A 162 -2.29 -9.41 31.08
C LYS A 162 -1.11 -9.92 31.91
N LYS A 163 0.12 -9.76 31.41
CA LYS A 163 1.34 -10.15 32.14
C LYS A 163 1.54 -9.34 33.42
N GLN A 164 1.24 -8.05 33.38
CA GLN A 164 1.32 -7.18 34.55
C GLN A 164 0.34 -7.64 35.63
N TRP A 165 -0.91 -7.93 35.25
CA TRP A 165 -1.94 -8.43 36.16
C TRP A 165 -1.57 -9.80 36.75
N GLU A 166 -0.98 -10.70 35.94
CA GLU A 166 -0.46 -12.00 36.40
C GLU A 166 0.67 -11.84 37.42
N ILE A 167 1.62 -10.92 37.20
CA ILE A 167 2.71 -10.65 38.16
C ILE A 167 2.16 -10.07 39.46
N GLU A 168 1.26 -9.09 39.37
CA GLU A 168 0.61 -8.46 40.54
C GLU A 168 -0.15 -9.49 41.38
N HIS A 169 -0.85 -10.44 40.75
CA HIS A 169 -1.54 -11.53 41.43
C HIS A 169 -0.59 -12.46 42.19
N CYS A 170 0.52 -12.89 41.56
CA CYS A 170 1.51 -13.74 42.22
C CYS A 170 2.19 -13.04 43.41
N THR A 171 2.47 -11.73 43.30
CA THR A 171 3.04 -10.97 44.43
C THR A 171 2.08 -10.82 45.60
N PHE A 172 0.77 -10.74 45.34
CA PHE A 172 -0.24 -10.66 46.39
C PHE A 172 -0.35 -11.99 47.16
N GLU A 173 -0.42 -13.13 46.45
CA GLU A 173 -0.46 -14.46 47.08
C GLU A 173 0.80 -14.76 47.93
N SER A 174 1.99 -14.36 47.46
CA SER A 174 3.23 -14.58 48.23
C SER A 174 3.30 -13.77 49.52
N ASN A 175 2.67 -12.59 49.58
CA ASN A 175 2.64 -11.77 50.80
C ASN A 175 1.63 -12.32 51.81
N GLU A 176 0.49 -12.86 51.37
CA GLU A 176 -0.51 -13.46 52.26
C GLU A 176 0.04 -14.71 52.97
N HIS A 177 0.89 -15.51 52.31
CA HIS A 177 1.51 -16.70 52.92
C HIS A 177 2.63 -16.38 53.94
N LEU A 178 3.21 -15.17 53.90
CA LEU A 178 4.19 -14.71 54.88
C LEU A 178 3.53 -14.24 56.20
N ASP A 179 2.28 -13.77 56.14
CA ASP A 179 1.54 -13.32 57.32
C ASP A 179 0.93 -14.50 58.12
N GLU A 180 0.76 -15.68 57.51
CA GLU A 180 0.25 -16.87 58.21
C GLU A 180 1.32 -17.60 59.06
N HIS A 181 2.61 -17.26 58.90
CA HIS A 181 3.71 -17.82 59.70
C HIS A 181 4.09 -17.02 60.95
N ILE A 182 3.42 -15.89 61.24
CA ILE A 182 3.46 -15.25 62.55
C ILE A 182 2.20 -15.67 63.30
N GLY A 183 2.29 -16.85 63.95
CA GLY A 183 1.21 -17.39 64.78
C GLY A 183 0.77 -16.44 65.90
N PRO A 184 -0.47 -16.59 66.42
CA PRO A 184 -1.00 -15.72 67.45
C PRO A 184 -0.24 -15.92 68.77
N GLY A 185 0.61 -14.95 69.10
CA GLY A 185 1.23 -14.84 70.41
C GLY A 185 0.16 -14.65 71.48
N MET A 186 -0.02 -15.69 72.29
CA MET A 186 -0.92 -15.76 73.43
C MET A 186 -0.47 -14.74 74.50
N GLY A 187 -1.20 -13.63 74.61
CA GLY A 187 -1.00 -12.61 75.65
C GLY A 187 -2.21 -12.54 76.57
N MET A 188 -2.18 -13.34 77.65
CA MET A 188 -3.14 -13.24 78.77
C MET A 188 -2.91 -11.91 79.51
N GLY A 189 -3.91 -11.04 79.52
CA GLY A 189 -3.89 -9.80 80.30
C GLY A 189 -5.31 -9.24 80.50
N HIS A 190 -5.91 -9.59 81.63
CA HIS A 190 -7.02 -8.86 82.27
C HIS A 190 -6.71 -8.84 83.78
N PRO A 191 -7.29 -7.96 84.62
CA PRO A 191 -8.33 -6.96 84.32
C PRO A 191 -8.02 -5.54 84.86
N ASN A 192 -8.72 -4.51 84.36
CA ASN A 192 -9.66 -3.72 85.18
C ASN A 192 -10.21 -2.45 84.48
N SER A 193 -11.52 -2.27 84.71
CA SER A 193 -12.28 -1.01 84.81
C SER A 193 -12.89 -0.36 83.57
N ALA A 194 -14.19 -0.66 83.42
CA ALA A 194 -15.34 0.26 83.37
C ALA A 194 -15.50 1.25 82.19
N GLY A 195 -16.66 1.14 81.50
CA GLY A 195 -17.24 2.28 80.77
C GLY A 195 -18.24 1.93 79.66
N SER A 196 -19.52 1.84 80.02
CA SER A 196 -20.75 2.10 79.26
C SER A 196 -20.91 1.76 77.78
N ALA A 197 -21.98 0.99 77.53
CA ALA A 197 -22.64 0.75 76.25
C ALA A 197 -23.40 1.97 75.69
N THR A 198 -23.57 2.04 74.37
CA THR A 198 -24.86 2.25 73.68
C THR A 198 -24.75 2.01 72.15
N ASN A 199 -25.75 1.31 71.60
CA ASN A 199 -26.35 1.27 70.24
C ASN A 199 -25.55 1.76 69.01
N ASN A 200 -25.64 1.17 67.80
CA ASN A 200 -26.84 0.76 67.05
C ASN A 200 -26.43 -0.04 65.79
N GLY A 201 -27.37 -0.76 65.17
CA GLY A 201 -27.14 -1.76 64.13
C GLY A 201 -26.86 -1.29 62.69
N GLY A 202 -26.88 -2.26 61.77
CA GLY A 202 -26.99 -2.06 60.32
C GLY A 202 -25.92 -2.80 59.52
N GLY A 203 -26.31 -3.88 58.84
CA GLY A 203 -25.46 -4.57 57.87
C GLY A 203 -25.30 -3.76 56.57
N SER A 204 -24.19 -3.97 55.86
CA SER A 204 -24.16 -4.12 54.40
C SER A 204 -22.75 -4.46 53.93
N PHE A 205 -22.69 -5.46 53.05
CA PHE A 205 -21.63 -5.66 52.07
C PHE A 205 -21.31 -4.35 51.33
N ALA A 206 -20.03 -4.03 51.17
CA ALA A 206 -19.45 -3.38 49.99
C ALA A 206 -17.93 -3.25 50.11
N MET A 207 -17.21 -3.87 49.16
CA MET A 207 -15.80 -3.54 48.89
C MET A 207 -15.66 -2.06 48.52
N LYS A 208 -14.53 -1.46 48.91
CA LYS A 208 -13.79 -0.49 48.09
C LYS A 208 -12.35 -0.33 48.59
N PRO A 209 -11.37 -0.20 47.68
CA PRO A 209 -9.96 -0.14 48.01
C PRO A 209 -9.56 1.30 48.39
N LEU A 210 -8.72 1.46 49.40
CA LEU A 210 -8.10 2.75 49.71
C LEU A 210 -6.65 2.79 49.24
N LEU A 211 -6.43 3.67 48.27
CA LEU A 211 -5.13 4.12 47.80
C LEU A 211 -4.33 4.80 48.93
N ARG A 212 -3.03 4.45 48.95
CA ARG A 212 -1.86 5.34 49.08
C ARG A 212 -1.76 6.24 50.32
N ARG A 213 -0.79 5.91 51.19
CA ARG A 213 -0.06 6.92 51.98
C ARG A 213 1.45 6.79 51.76
N SER A 214 2.02 7.89 51.28
CA SER A 214 3.44 8.15 51.10
C SER A 214 4.08 8.50 52.44
N THR A 215 5.19 7.86 52.79
CA THR A 215 6.26 8.45 53.61
C THR A 215 7.58 7.78 53.23
N GLY A 216 8.53 8.60 52.78
CA GLY A 216 9.87 8.17 52.41
C GLY A 216 10.71 7.74 53.60
N GLY A 217 11.72 6.93 53.32
CA GLY A 217 12.74 6.49 54.26
C GLY A 217 13.82 5.72 53.53
N SER A 218 14.92 6.42 53.25
CA SER A 218 16.20 5.90 52.77
C SER A 218 16.75 4.79 53.68
N MET A 219 17.33 3.71 53.13
CA MET A 219 18.68 3.29 53.52
C MET A 219 19.28 2.26 52.54
N SER A 220 20.55 2.51 52.21
CA SER A 220 21.51 1.66 51.51
C SER A 220 21.67 0.26 52.08
N GLY A 221 22.17 -0.64 51.22
CA GLY A 221 22.43 -2.04 51.51
C GLY A 221 23.64 -2.33 52.38
N ILE A 222 23.77 -3.61 52.73
CA ILE A 222 25.00 -4.25 53.21
C ILE A 222 25.05 -5.67 52.61
N VAL A 223 26.26 -6.02 52.18
CA VAL A 223 26.73 -7.28 51.63
C VAL A 223 27.04 -8.24 52.78
N GLY A 224 26.78 -9.55 52.64
CA GLY A 224 27.24 -10.51 53.64
C GLY A 224 26.89 -11.96 53.33
N ALA A 225 27.87 -12.69 52.79
CA ALA A 225 27.84 -14.12 52.52
C ALA A 225 28.02 -14.96 53.80
N GLY A 226 27.52 -16.21 53.80
CA GLY A 226 27.93 -17.20 54.80
C GLY A 226 27.00 -18.40 54.98
N SER A 227 27.19 -19.43 54.13
CA SER A 227 27.10 -20.89 54.36
C SER A 227 26.10 -21.46 55.38
N HIS A 228 25.21 -22.38 54.93
CA HIS A 228 25.07 -23.71 55.55
C HIS A 228 24.33 -24.69 54.60
N ASN A 229 24.80 -25.94 54.63
CA ASN A 229 24.48 -27.09 53.77
C ASN A 229 23.01 -27.54 53.75
N GLY A 230 22.60 -28.16 52.64
CA GLY A 230 21.77 -29.37 52.68
C GLY A 230 20.52 -29.43 51.79
N SER A 231 20.55 -30.41 50.87
CA SER A 231 19.41 -31.12 50.22
C SER A 231 18.52 -30.37 49.21
N GLU A 232 18.79 -30.61 47.92
CA GLU A 232 17.78 -30.67 46.85
C GLU A 232 16.76 -31.80 47.11
N PRO A 233 15.54 -31.70 46.56
CA PRO A 233 15.30 -32.39 45.28
C PRO A 233 14.47 -31.55 44.29
N ASN A 234 15.12 -31.08 43.23
CA ASN A 234 14.49 -30.68 41.97
C ASN A 234 14.18 -31.94 41.14
N SER A 235 12.91 -32.34 40.95
CA SER A 235 12.60 -33.37 39.92
C SER A 235 11.20 -33.40 39.30
N MET A 236 10.32 -32.39 39.47
CA MET A 236 8.94 -32.51 38.96
C MET A 236 8.33 -31.29 38.25
N ILE A 237 9.11 -30.43 37.56
CA ILE A 237 8.53 -29.39 36.67
C ILE A 237 9.11 -29.43 35.23
N SER A 238 10.09 -30.28 34.95
CA SER A 238 10.69 -30.42 33.61
C SER A 238 9.93 -31.37 32.66
N LYS A 239 8.83 -32.02 33.09
CA LYS A 239 8.09 -33.01 32.28
C LYS A 239 6.90 -32.45 31.47
N LEU A 240 6.63 -31.15 31.52
CA LEU A 240 5.63 -30.50 30.65
C LEU A 240 6.22 -29.86 29.37
N HIS A 241 7.51 -30.07 29.11
CA HIS A 241 8.18 -29.49 27.93
C HIS A 241 8.55 -30.51 26.84
N GLN A 242 8.11 -31.76 26.98
CA GLN A 242 8.45 -32.83 26.05
C GLN A 242 7.20 -33.56 25.54
N CYS A 243 6.44 -32.90 24.68
CA CYS A 243 5.61 -33.58 23.68
C CYS A 243 5.71 -32.76 22.39
N GLU A 244 6.85 -32.94 21.73
CA GLU A 244 7.12 -32.38 20.42
C GLU A 244 6.82 -33.44 19.33
N ILE A 245 6.31 -32.95 18.20
CA ILE A 245 6.43 -33.51 16.85
C ILE A 245 5.49 -34.67 16.45
N HIS A 246 4.35 -34.31 15.86
CA HIS A 246 3.83 -34.86 14.60
C HIS A 246 2.71 -33.90 14.15
N MET A 247 2.75 -33.15 13.06
CA MET A 247 3.00 -33.48 11.66
C MET A 247 2.99 -32.13 10.90
N ARG A 248 3.98 -31.81 10.06
CA ARG A 248 3.87 -30.69 9.10
C ARG A 248 3.61 -31.27 7.71
N PRO A 249 2.54 -30.88 7.01
CA PRO A 249 2.39 -31.28 5.62
C PRO A 249 3.45 -30.53 4.81
N HIS A 250 4.16 -31.26 3.96
CA HIS A 250 5.14 -30.72 3.02
C HIS A 250 4.42 -30.00 1.87
N ARG A 251 3.72 -28.91 2.17
CA ARG A 251 3.14 -28.02 1.17
C ARG A 251 4.31 -27.23 0.58
N ARG A 252 4.63 -27.45 -0.71
CA ARG A 252 5.62 -26.68 -1.49
C ARG A 252 5.59 -25.21 -1.07
N GLN A 253 6.55 -24.82 -0.25
CA GLN A 253 6.61 -23.48 0.32
C GLN A 253 7.47 -22.67 -0.64
N ASN A 254 6.84 -21.79 -1.42
CA ASN A 254 7.54 -20.85 -2.29
C ASN A 254 8.60 -20.12 -1.46
N PHE A 255 9.81 -19.91 -1.99
CA PHE A 255 10.91 -19.26 -1.28
C PHE A 255 10.49 -17.92 -0.63
N LEU A 256 9.64 -17.18 -1.34
CA LEU A 256 8.96 -15.97 -0.85
C LEU A 256 8.16 -16.22 0.44
N GLN A 257 7.40 -17.32 0.52
CA GLN A 257 6.55 -17.64 1.66
C GLN A 257 7.34 -18.11 2.88
N ALA A 258 8.50 -18.75 2.67
CA ALA A 258 9.43 -19.09 3.74
C ALA A 258 10.17 -17.86 4.28
N TRP A 259 10.61 -16.97 3.38
CA TRP A 259 11.24 -15.69 3.73
C TRP A 259 10.26 -14.74 4.46
N LEU A 260 8.99 -14.73 4.04
CA LEU A 260 7.91 -13.96 4.67
C LEU A 260 7.66 -14.38 6.12
N ASN A 261 7.88 -15.63 6.50
CA ASN A 261 7.66 -16.07 7.87
C ASN A 261 8.75 -15.62 8.86
N LYS A 262 9.84 -15.01 8.38
CA LYS A 262 11.02 -14.64 9.18
C LYS A 262 10.86 -13.38 10.05
N PHE A 263 9.87 -12.51 9.80
CA PHE A 263 9.66 -11.30 10.60
C PHE A 263 8.49 -11.44 11.62
N PRO A 264 8.58 -10.91 12.86
CA PRO A 264 7.57 -11.14 13.89
C PRO A 264 6.35 -10.19 13.87
N SER A 265 6.44 -9.00 13.24
CA SER A 265 5.32 -8.07 13.08
C SER A 265 4.83 -8.03 11.63
N ARG A 266 3.50 -7.96 11.44
CA ARG A 266 2.89 -8.00 10.10
C ARG A 266 3.14 -6.72 9.31
N ALA A 267 3.16 -5.56 9.96
CA ALA A 267 3.40 -4.27 9.31
C ALA A 267 4.76 -4.21 8.60
N LYS A 268 5.85 -4.60 9.30
CA LYS A 268 7.21 -4.59 8.72
C LYS A 268 7.38 -5.54 7.53
N LYS A 269 6.62 -6.64 7.45
CA LYS A 269 6.66 -7.53 6.28
C LYS A 269 6.08 -6.84 5.07
N ILE A 270 4.93 -6.21 5.25
CA ILE A 270 4.19 -5.56 4.16
C ILE A 270 5.05 -4.45 3.56
N ASP A 271 5.68 -3.62 4.41
CA ASP A 271 6.59 -2.55 3.98
C ASP A 271 7.79 -3.06 3.14
N VAL A 272 8.37 -4.22 3.47
CA VAL A 272 9.54 -4.73 2.73
C VAL A 272 9.13 -5.39 1.41
N ILE A 273 7.97 -6.05 1.39
CA ILE A 273 7.41 -6.62 0.17
C ILE A 273 7.05 -5.51 -0.81
N SER A 274 6.38 -4.46 -0.35
CA SER A 274 5.95 -3.35 -1.21
C SER A 274 7.14 -2.64 -1.86
N ARG A 275 8.27 -2.51 -1.14
CA ARG A 275 9.52 -1.96 -1.69
C ARG A 275 10.10 -2.71 -2.90
N VAL A 276 9.79 -3.99 -3.07
CA VAL A 276 10.29 -4.80 -4.19
C VAL A 276 9.20 -5.00 -5.25
N ILE A 277 7.97 -5.26 -4.82
CA ILE A 277 6.86 -5.56 -5.72
C ILE A 277 6.44 -4.34 -6.52
N PHE A 278 6.30 -3.15 -5.91
CA PHE A 278 5.84 -1.97 -6.65
C PHE A 278 6.79 -1.56 -7.78
N PRO A 279 8.11 -1.45 -7.56
CA PRO A 279 9.06 -1.18 -8.64
C PRO A 279 9.10 -2.29 -9.69
N ALA A 280 9.02 -3.56 -9.28
CA ALA A 280 9.06 -4.69 -10.20
C ALA A 280 7.84 -4.72 -11.13
N ILE A 281 6.62 -4.54 -10.60
CA ILE A 281 5.40 -4.49 -11.42
C ILE A 281 5.45 -3.26 -12.35
N PHE A 282 5.90 -2.10 -11.88
CA PHE A 282 6.02 -0.91 -12.72
C PHE A 282 7.05 -1.09 -13.85
N ALA A 283 8.18 -1.76 -13.58
CA ALA A 283 9.19 -2.09 -14.58
C ALA A 283 8.63 -3.07 -15.63
N ILE A 284 7.92 -4.12 -15.20
CA ILE A 284 7.26 -5.07 -16.10
C ILE A 284 6.22 -4.35 -16.97
N PHE A 285 5.41 -3.46 -16.38
CA PHE A 285 4.44 -2.67 -17.10
C PHE A 285 5.08 -1.75 -18.14
N ASN A 286 6.15 -1.04 -17.78
CA ASN A 286 6.88 -0.22 -18.75
C ASN A 286 7.42 -1.08 -19.88
N MET A 287 8.11 -2.18 -19.56
CA MET A 287 8.67 -3.08 -20.56
C MET A 287 7.61 -3.63 -21.51
N SER A 288 6.44 -4.04 -20.99
CA SER A 288 5.36 -4.55 -21.83
C SER A 288 4.69 -3.45 -22.66
N TYR A 289 4.44 -2.28 -22.08
CA TYR A 289 3.84 -1.14 -22.76
C TYR A 289 4.70 -0.66 -23.93
N TRP A 290 5.99 -0.43 -23.67
CA TRP A 290 6.93 0.02 -24.68
C TRP A 290 7.23 -1.05 -25.72
N SER A 291 7.30 -2.33 -25.33
CA SER A 291 7.43 -3.42 -26.30
C SER A 291 6.22 -3.47 -27.22
N TYR A 292 5.00 -3.35 -26.69
CA TYR A 292 3.78 -3.32 -27.50
C TYR A 292 3.76 -2.11 -28.44
N TYR A 293 4.14 -0.93 -27.94
CA TYR A 293 4.16 0.31 -28.72
C TYR A 293 5.17 0.23 -29.87
N LEU A 294 6.41 -0.17 -29.59
CA LEU A 294 7.47 -0.31 -30.59
C LEU A 294 7.15 -1.43 -31.60
N LEU A 295 6.55 -2.52 -31.14
CA LEU A 295 6.09 -3.60 -32.04
C LEU A 295 5.00 -3.08 -32.98
N GLN A 296 4.10 -2.23 -32.49
CA GLN A 296 3.05 -1.65 -33.32
C GLN A 296 3.60 -0.68 -34.37
N GLU A 297 4.66 0.09 -34.05
CA GLU A 297 5.38 0.88 -35.05
C GLU A 297 6.04 -0.01 -36.11
N ALA A 298 6.76 -1.07 -35.71
CA ALA A 298 7.39 -1.99 -36.66
C ALA A 298 6.38 -2.72 -37.56
N GLN A 299 5.21 -3.08 -37.03
CA GLN A 299 4.12 -3.67 -37.81
C GLN A 299 3.45 -2.67 -38.75
N SER A 300 3.38 -1.40 -38.37
CA SER A 300 2.89 -0.34 -39.26
C SER A 300 3.84 -0.16 -40.44
N GLU A 301 5.15 -0.14 -40.20
CA GLU A 301 6.18 -0.08 -41.26
C GLU A 301 6.15 -1.31 -42.18
N ALA A 302 5.92 -2.51 -41.65
CA ALA A 302 5.87 -3.74 -42.44
C ALA A 302 4.57 -3.93 -43.28
N ARG A 303 3.50 -3.19 -42.98
CA ARG A 303 2.24 -3.20 -43.76
C ARG A 303 2.18 -2.09 -44.82
N MET A 304 3.19 -1.23 -44.86
CA MET A 304 3.35 -0.17 -45.86
C MET A 304 4.17 -0.66 -47.04
#